data_AF-T1BFB8-F1
#
_entry.id   AF-T1BFB8-F1
#
_cell.length_a   1.000
_cell.length_b   1.000
_cell.length_c   1.000
_cell.angle_alpha   90.00
_cell.angle_beta   90.00
_cell.angle_gamma   90.00
#
_symmetry.space_group_name_H-M   'P 1'
#
loop_
_entity.id
_entity.type
_entity.pdbx_description
1 polymer ?
#
loop_
_entity_poly.entity_id
_entity_poly.type
_entity_poly.pdbx_seq_one_letter_code
_entity_poly.pdbx_strand_id
1 'polypeptide(L)'
;YKVSEDDQIWLSDDEYHAKLVEYGEDPLDPGGYAIIGGTERVMISLEDLAPNRIFAEFNERYGTPIESAKVFSQRGGYRSLTVVEKKKDGILQVSVPTASGQIPLV
;
A
#
# COMPACT_ATOMS: atom_id res chain seq x y z
N TYR A 1 -26.23 0.54 -28.89
CA TYR A 1 -25.44 -0.24 -29.86
C TYR A 1 -25.34 -1.65 -29.32
N LYS A 2 -26.03 -2.62 -29.96
CA LYS A 2 -25.89 -4.03 -29.61
C LYS A 2 -24.60 -4.52 -30.26
N VAL A 3 -23.58 -4.79 -29.44
CA VAL A 3 -22.40 -5.54 -29.89
C VAL A 3 -22.86 -7.01 -29.93
N SER A 4 -22.85 -7.61 -31.10
CA SER A 4 -23.15 -9.03 -31.31
C SER A 4 -22.16 -9.86 -30.51
N GLU A 5 -22.68 -10.80 -29.71
CA GLU A 5 -21.97 -11.73 -28.82
C GLU A 5 -21.20 -12.84 -29.56
N ASP A 6 -21.03 -12.74 -30.87
CA ASP A 6 -20.47 -13.82 -31.68
C ASP A 6 -19.08 -13.45 -32.21
N ASP A 7 -18.13 -14.31 -31.82
CA ASP A 7 -16.72 -14.39 -32.17
C ASP A 7 -15.73 -13.47 -31.42
N GLN A 8 -15.33 -13.91 -30.21
CA GLN A 8 -14.04 -13.54 -29.62
C GLN A 8 -12.89 -14.10 -30.48
N ILE A 9 -12.63 -13.45 -31.61
CA ILE A 9 -11.39 -13.62 -32.36
C ILE A 9 -10.35 -12.79 -31.63
N TRP A 10 -9.33 -13.45 -31.10
CA TRP A 10 -8.13 -12.77 -30.64
C TRP A 10 -7.49 -12.12 -31.86
N LEU A 11 -7.47 -10.79 -31.90
CA LEU A 11 -6.72 -10.05 -32.93
C LEU A 11 -5.25 -10.43 -32.83
N SER A 12 -4.59 -10.57 -33.98
CA SER A 12 -3.13 -10.53 -33.99
C SER A 12 -2.63 -9.15 -33.56
N ASP A 13 -1.38 -9.08 -33.08
CA ASP A 13 -0.77 -7.81 -32.64
C ASP A 13 -0.84 -6.74 -33.76
N ASP A 14 -0.62 -7.14 -35.01
CA ASP A 14 -0.69 -6.26 -36.18
C ASP A 14 -2.11 -5.71 -36.43
N GLU A 15 -3.13 -6.56 -36.30
CA GLU A 15 -4.53 -6.15 -36.44
C GLU A 15 -4.98 -5.24 -35.29
N TYR A 16 -4.49 -5.49 -34.08
CA TYR A 16 -4.75 -4.64 -32.92
C TYR A 16 -4.12 -3.25 -33.08
N HIS A 17 -2.85 -3.18 -33.51
CA HIS A 17 -2.20 -1.90 -33.80
C HIS A 17 -2.93 -1.13 -34.91
N ALA A 18 -3.35 -1.81 -35.98
CA ALA A 18 -4.12 -1.18 -37.05
C ALA A 18 -5.45 -0.59 -36.52
N LYS A 19 -6.11 -1.28 -35.60
CA LYS A 19 -7.32 -0.78 -34.93
C LYS A 19 -7.04 0.44 -34.05
N LEU A 20 -5.96 0.45 -33.27
CA LEU A 20 -5.57 1.63 -32.47
C LEU A 20 -5.41 2.87 -33.35
N VAL A 21 -4.70 2.73 -34.48
CA VAL A 21 -4.54 3.83 -35.46
C VAL A 21 -5.88 4.27 -36.05
N GLU A 22 -6.79 3.32 -36.37
CA GLU A 22 -8.14 3.63 -36.87
C GLU A 22 -8.94 4.49 -35.88
N TYR A 23 -8.77 4.25 -34.59
CA TYR A 23 -9.42 5.01 -33.52
C TYR A 23 -8.67 6.29 -33.11
N GLY A 24 -7.51 6.57 -33.71
CA GLY A 24 -6.70 7.76 -33.43
C GLY A 24 -5.80 7.65 -32.20
N GLU A 25 -5.57 6.43 -31.71
CA GLU A 25 -4.63 6.12 -30.63
C GLU A 25 -3.24 5.80 -31.19
N ASP A 26 -2.19 5.97 -30.37
CA ASP A 26 -0.81 5.61 -30.73
C ASP A 26 -0.53 4.15 -30.30
N PRO A 27 -0.19 3.22 -31.24
CA PRO A 27 0.18 1.86 -30.90
C PRO A 27 1.40 1.73 -29.96
N LEU A 28 2.21 2.78 -29.85
CA LEU A 28 3.39 2.82 -29.00
C LEU A 28 3.13 3.47 -27.62
N ASP A 29 1.91 3.93 -27.35
CA ASP A 29 1.58 4.46 -26.02
C ASP A 29 1.65 3.32 -24.98
N PRO A 30 2.53 3.42 -23.96
CA PRO A 30 2.61 2.41 -22.90
C PRO A 30 1.36 2.33 -22.01
N GLY A 31 0.50 3.35 -22.02
CA GLY A 31 -0.67 3.45 -21.16
C GLY A 31 -0.32 3.55 -19.67
N GLY A 32 -1.16 2.98 -18.81
CA GLY A 32 -0.95 2.96 -17.35
C GLY A 32 -1.44 4.22 -16.61
N TYR A 33 -2.15 5.11 -17.30
CA TYR A 33 -2.83 6.27 -16.75
C TYR A 33 -4.35 6.18 -17.01
N ALA A 34 -5.13 7.02 -16.34
CA ALA A 34 -6.57 7.14 -16.53
C ALA A 34 -6.92 8.56 -17.03
N ILE A 35 -7.93 8.65 -17.89
CA ILE A 35 -8.48 9.95 -18.34
C ILE A 35 -9.58 10.37 -17.35
N ILE A 36 -9.34 11.44 -16.59
CA ILE A 36 -10.28 11.99 -15.60
C ILE A 36 -10.62 13.42 -16.00
N GLY A 37 -11.86 13.63 -16.46
CA GLY A 37 -12.33 14.95 -16.90
C GLY A 37 -11.60 15.49 -18.14
N GLY A 38 -11.13 14.61 -19.02
CA GLY A 38 -10.36 14.98 -20.21
C GLY A 38 -8.87 15.24 -19.95
N THR A 39 -8.36 14.93 -18.76
CA THR A 39 -6.93 15.01 -18.44
C THR A 39 -6.40 13.64 -18.02
N GLU A 40 -5.23 13.28 -18.51
CA GLU A 40 -4.52 12.06 -18.13
C GLU A 40 -3.95 12.18 -16.72
N ARG A 41 -4.17 11.15 -15.90
CA ARG A 41 -3.69 11.08 -14.52
C ARG A 41 -3.17 9.68 -14.22
N VAL A 42 -1.99 9.63 -13.63
CA VAL A 42 -1.35 8.37 -13.23
C VAL A 42 -1.30 8.26 -11.72
N MET A 43 -1.56 7.05 -11.21
CA MET A 43 -1.34 6.72 -9.80
C MET A 43 0.12 6.34 -9.60
N ILE A 44 0.83 7.07 -8.76
CA ILE A 44 2.23 6.78 -8.45
C ILE A 44 2.29 5.74 -7.34
N SER A 45 3.08 4.69 -7.54
CA SER A 45 3.35 3.69 -6.51
C SER A 45 4.05 4.33 -5.32
N LEU A 46 3.54 4.08 -4.12
CA LEU A 46 4.19 4.47 -2.87
C LEU A 46 4.89 3.26 -2.27
N GLU A 47 6.09 3.49 -1.75
CA GLU A 47 6.75 2.53 -0.88
C GLU A 47 6.17 2.63 0.53
N ASP A 48 5.96 1.48 1.19
CA ASP A 48 5.44 1.41 2.56
C ASP A 48 6.10 0.25 3.31
N LEU A 49 6.15 0.36 4.64
CA LEU A 49 6.63 -0.71 5.50
C LEU A 49 5.70 -1.93 5.42
N ALA A 50 6.29 -3.12 5.47
CA ALA A 50 5.53 -4.36 5.47
C ALA A 50 4.48 -4.37 6.60
N PRO A 51 3.17 -4.44 6.27
CA PRO A 51 2.13 -4.49 7.28
C PRO A 51 2.16 -5.85 7.98
N ASN A 52 1.57 -5.92 9.18
CA ASN A 52 1.45 -7.13 9.99
C ASN A 52 2.80 -7.82 10.27
N ARG A 53 3.89 -7.03 10.27
CA ARG A 53 5.25 -7.47 10.61
C ARG A 53 5.75 -6.73 11.84
N ILE A 54 6.43 -7.47 12.72
CA ILE A 54 7.06 -6.91 13.91
C ILE A 54 8.44 -6.35 13.52
N PHE A 55 8.67 -5.10 13.86
CA PHE A 55 9.95 -4.41 13.73
C PHE A 55 10.53 -4.23 15.13
N ALA A 56 11.65 -4.88 15.41
CA ALA A 56 12.38 -4.71 16.67
C ALA A 56 13.54 -3.74 16.45
N GLU A 57 13.63 -2.71 17.30
CA GLU A 57 14.65 -1.67 17.22
C GLU A 57 15.09 -1.24 18.63
N PHE A 58 16.29 -0.67 18.73
CA PHE A 58 16.70 0.09 19.90
C PHE A 58 16.41 1.56 19.66
N ASN A 59 15.60 2.16 20.53
CA ASN A 59 15.34 3.59 20.53
C ASN A 59 16.21 4.25 21.61
N GLU A 60 16.59 5.52 21.46
CA GLU A 60 17.40 6.21 22.46
C GLU A 60 16.57 7.28 23.17
N ARG A 61 16.48 7.20 24.49
CA ARG A 61 15.80 8.21 25.31
C ARG A 61 16.70 8.62 26.45
N TYR A 62 17.06 9.91 26.49
CA TYR A 62 17.97 10.49 27.50
C TYR A 62 19.30 9.72 27.62
N GLY A 63 19.90 9.33 26.49
CA GLY A 63 21.16 8.59 26.47
C GLY A 63 21.05 7.13 26.93
N THR A 64 19.83 6.61 27.13
CA THR A 64 19.60 5.20 27.44
C THR A 64 18.98 4.49 26.22
N PRO A 65 19.56 3.38 25.74
CA PRO A 65 18.90 2.52 24.77
C PRO A 65 17.68 1.82 25.39
N ILE A 66 16.57 1.83 24.67
CA ILE A 66 15.29 1.22 25.00
C ILE A 66 14.96 0.22 23.91
N GLU A 67 14.80 -1.05 24.28
CA GLU A 67 14.29 -2.08 23.38
C GLU A 67 12.82 -1.76 23.06
N SER A 68 12.49 -1.62 21.78
CA SER A 68 11.11 -1.39 21.33
C SER A 68 10.75 -2.28 20.15
N ALA A 69 9.49 -2.71 20.13
CA ALA A 69 8.91 -3.47 19.04
C ALA A 69 7.67 -2.75 18.52
N LYS A 70 7.57 -2.57 17.20
CA LYS A 70 6.47 -1.88 16.53
C LYS A 70 5.80 -2.82 15.54
N VAL A 71 4.48 -2.74 15.44
CA VAL A 71 3.72 -3.43 14.40
C VAL A 71 2.64 -2.50 13.85
N PHE A 72 2.61 -2.37 12.53
CA PHE A 72 1.49 -1.77 11.82
C PHE A 72 0.49 -2.88 11.49
N SER A 73 -0.52 -3.04 12.35
CA SER A 73 -1.62 -3.98 12.09
C SER A 73 -2.56 -3.38 11.05
N GLN A 74 -2.86 -4.14 10.00
CA GLN A 74 -3.74 -3.71 8.93
C GLN A 74 -4.76 -4.79 8.59
N ARG A 75 -6.05 -4.43 8.62
CA ARG A 75 -7.17 -5.29 8.23
C ARG A 75 -8.31 -4.45 7.64
N GLY A 76 -8.83 -4.85 6.47
CA GLY A 76 -10.03 -4.23 5.89
C GLY A 76 -9.92 -2.72 5.65
N GLY A 77 -8.73 -2.23 5.25
CA GLY A 77 -8.47 -0.80 5.05
C GLY A 77 -8.16 0.00 6.32
N TYR A 78 -8.42 -0.57 7.50
CA TYR A 78 -8.00 0.03 8.77
C TYR A 78 -6.53 -0.31 9.07
N ARG A 79 -5.76 0.69 9.48
CA ARG A 79 -4.35 0.56 9.89
C ARG A 79 -4.16 1.17 11.27
N SER A 80 -3.50 0.42 12.16
CA SER A 80 -3.20 0.85 13.53
C SER A 80 -1.76 0.50 13.91
N LEU A 81 -1.09 1.42 14.60
CA LEU A 81 0.22 1.17 15.18
C LEU A 81 0.05 0.61 16.60
N THR A 82 0.72 -0.50 16.88
CA THR A 82 0.92 -1.00 18.25
C THR A 82 2.42 -0.97 18.55
N VAL A 83 2.78 -0.45 19.72
CA VAL A 83 4.18 -0.34 20.15
C VAL A 83 4.33 -1.03 21.49
N VAL A 84 5.40 -1.80 21.64
CA VAL A 84 5.82 -2.42 22.90
C VAL A 84 7.20 -1.86 23.25
N GLU A 85 7.34 -1.26 24.43
CA GLU A 85 8.62 -0.76 24.96
C GLU A 85 8.98 -1.52 26.23
N LYS A 86 10.24 -1.92 26.37
CA LYS A 86 10.76 -2.48 27.62
C LYS A 86 11.35 -1.38 28.48
N LYS A 87 10.76 -1.13 29.65
CA LYS A 87 11.29 -0.17 30.62
C LYS A 87 12.52 -0.74 31.35
N LYS A 88 13.25 0.15 32.04
CA LYS A 88 14.47 -0.20 32.82
C LYS A 88 14.20 -1.19 33.95
N ASP A 89 12.99 -1.19 34.48
CA ASP A 89 12.50 -2.13 35.50
C ASP A 89 12.17 -3.52 34.93
N GLY A 90 12.30 -3.71 33.61
CA GLY A 90 11.99 -4.94 32.90
C GLY A 90 10.51 -5.06 32.50
N ILE A 91 9.65 -4.11 32.91
CA ILE A 91 8.22 -4.15 32.57
C ILE A 91 8.02 -3.78 31.11
N LEU A 92 7.27 -4.61 30.41
CA LEU A 92 6.84 -4.33 29.03
C LEU A 92 5.63 -3.40 29.05
N GLN A 93 5.68 -2.36 28.25
CA GLN A 93 4.63 -1.34 28.16
C GLN A 93 4.09 -1.32 26.75
N VAL A 94 2.78 -1.48 26.62
CA VAL A 94 2.08 -1.58 25.34
C VAL A 94 1.31 -0.28 25.10
N SER A 95 1.49 0.31 23.92
CA SER A 95 0.72 1.43 23.42
C SER A 95 -0.15 0.97 22.26
N VAL A 96 -1.46 1.17 22.40
CA VAL A 96 -2.47 0.90 21.36
C VAL A 96 -3.29 2.18 21.12
N PRO A 97 -3.79 2.43 19.89
CA PRO A 97 -4.43 3.72 19.58
C PRO A 97 -5.71 4.01 20.37
N THR A 98 -6.37 2.96 20.86
CA THR A 98 -7.64 3.07 21.61
C THR A 98 -7.44 3.34 23.10
N ALA A 99 -6.21 3.25 23.61
CA ALA A 99 -5.90 3.49 25.02
C ALA A 99 -5.34 4.90 25.21
N SER A 100 -5.70 5.55 26.32
CA SER A 100 -5.23 6.90 26.67
C SER A 100 -3.78 6.94 27.16
N GLY A 101 -3.16 5.78 27.39
CA GLY A 101 -1.80 5.67 27.91
C GLY A 101 -1.20 4.29 27.68
N GLN A 102 0.03 4.12 28.16
CA GLN A 102 0.71 2.83 28.12
C GLN A 102 0.08 1.85 29.12
N ILE A 103 -0.13 0.62 28.67
CA ILE A 103 -0.69 -0.47 29.46
C ILE A 103 0.46 -1.45 29.78
N PRO A 104 0.70 -1.81 31.05
CA PRO A 104 1.70 -2.82 31.37
C PRO A 104 1.28 -4.20 30.84
N LEU A 105 2.21 -4.89 30.19
CA LEU A 105 2.07 -6.26 29.73
C LEU A 105 2.67 -7.19 30.79
N VAL A 106 1.82 -7.48 31.78
CA VAL A 106 2.00 -8.35 32.98
C VAL A 106 3.12 -8.00 33.95
#